data_AF-A0A519TQY6-F1
#
_entry.id   AF-A0A519TQY6-F1
#
_cell.length_a   1.000
_cell.length_b   1.000
_cell.length_c   1.000
_cell.angle_alpha   90.00
_cell.angle_beta   90.00
_cell.angle_gamma   90.00
#
_symmetry.space_group_name_H-M   'P 1'
#
loop_
_entity.id
_entity.type
_entity.pdbx_description
1 polymer ?
#
loop_
_entity_poly.entity_id
_entity_poly.type
_entity_poly.pdbx_seq_one_letter_code
_entity_poly.pdbx_strand_id
1 'polypeptide(L)'
;MKKIPTLYEWAGDMDTFETLFTKFYDKVLKDDLLGEVFKNMSSEHIKQVSHFVAEVFGGEKLYTTEDKGSHSIMIGKHIGKMLTEEKRQRWVHLLLKTADEVGLKSDPEFRSAFVGYIEWGTRLAVINSQLTENPTTESEPMPKWGWGETGGPYNPEEN
;
A
#
# COMPACT_ATOMS: atom_id res chain seq x y z
N MET A 1 29.72 10.18 6.42
CA MET A 1 28.44 9.74 7.06
C MET A 1 28.01 8.45 6.39
N LYS A 2 27.49 7.46 7.12
CA LYS A 2 26.95 6.23 6.50
C LYS A 2 25.64 6.59 5.78
N LYS A 3 25.47 6.15 4.53
CA LYS A 3 24.23 6.30 3.75
C LYS A 3 23.13 5.49 4.45
N ILE A 4 22.00 6.12 4.78
CA ILE A 4 20.80 5.43 5.27
C ILE A 4 20.08 4.83 4.05
N PRO A 5 19.78 3.52 4.03
CA PRO A 5 19.08 2.90 2.92
C PRO A 5 17.61 3.33 2.87
N THR A 6 16.98 3.23 1.71
CA THR A 6 15.51 3.37 1.60
C THR A 6 14.81 2.18 2.28
N LEU A 7 13.49 2.28 2.52
CA LEU A 7 12.74 1.15 3.06
C LEU A 7 12.72 -0.02 2.07
N TYR A 8 12.71 0.25 0.76
CA TYR A 8 12.83 -0.76 -0.28
C TYR A 8 14.19 -1.48 -0.21
N GLU A 9 15.30 -0.72 -0.24
CA GLU A 9 16.66 -1.27 -0.14
C GLU A 9 16.86 -2.07 1.16
N TRP A 10 16.18 -1.65 2.25
CA TRP A 10 16.21 -2.39 3.50
C TRP A 10 15.33 -3.64 3.46
N ALA A 11 14.11 -3.57 2.94
CA ALA A 11 13.19 -4.72 2.88
C ALA A 11 13.78 -5.88 2.07
N GLY A 12 14.46 -5.56 0.97
CA GLY A 12 15.07 -6.52 0.05
C GLY A 12 15.10 -5.95 -1.37
N ASP A 13 14.21 -6.45 -2.21
CA ASP A 13 14.09 -6.17 -3.64
C ASP A 13 12.63 -6.33 -4.10
N MET A 14 12.37 -6.22 -5.41
CA MET A 14 11.01 -6.35 -5.95
C MET A 14 10.41 -7.74 -5.68
N ASP A 15 11.20 -8.81 -5.80
CA ASP A 15 10.78 -10.19 -5.52
C ASP A 15 10.25 -10.34 -4.08
N THR A 16 10.82 -9.58 -3.13
CA THR A 16 10.34 -9.51 -1.75
C THR A 16 8.90 -8.97 -1.67
N PHE A 17 8.59 -7.88 -2.39
CA PHE A 17 7.24 -7.31 -2.42
C PHE A 17 6.26 -8.17 -3.22
N GLU A 18 6.68 -8.74 -4.35
CA GLU A 18 5.88 -9.70 -5.11
C GLU A 18 5.51 -10.93 -4.30
N THR A 19 6.47 -11.49 -3.55
CA THR A 19 6.23 -12.62 -2.65
C THR A 19 5.24 -12.24 -1.55
N LEU A 20 5.46 -11.09 -0.90
CA LEU A 20 4.58 -10.59 0.16
C LEU A 20 3.14 -10.45 -0.34
N PHE A 21 2.91 -9.71 -1.43
CA PHE A 21 1.56 -9.46 -1.92
C PHE A 21 0.92 -10.71 -2.53
N THR A 22 1.67 -11.57 -3.20
CA THR A 22 1.14 -12.86 -3.69
C THR A 22 0.58 -13.70 -2.53
N LYS A 23 1.39 -13.92 -1.48
CA LYS A 23 0.96 -14.69 -0.30
C LYS A 23 -0.14 -14.02 0.49
N PHE A 24 -0.18 -12.70 0.47
CA PHE A 24 -1.22 -11.92 1.12
C PHE A 24 -2.56 -12.08 0.37
N TYR A 25 -2.58 -11.88 -0.94
CA TYR A 25 -3.81 -12.00 -1.72
C TYR A 25 -4.34 -13.43 -1.81
N ASP A 26 -3.47 -14.45 -1.74
CA ASP A 26 -3.88 -15.85 -1.55
C ASP A 26 -4.77 -16.06 -0.31
N LYS A 27 -4.55 -15.25 0.74
CA LYS A 27 -5.36 -15.26 1.97
C LYS A 27 -6.58 -14.36 1.85
N VAL A 28 -6.43 -13.16 1.30
CA VAL A 28 -7.53 -12.19 1.11
C VAL A 28 -8.66 -12.78 0.28
N LEU A 29 -8.34 -13.50 -0.80
CA LEU A 29 -9.36 -14.14 -1.66
C LEU A 29 -10.15 -15.25 -0.95
N LYS A 30 -9.60 -15.84 0.12
CA LYS A 30 -10.23 -16.90 0.92
C LYS A 30 -10.86 -16.37 2.20
N ASP A 31 -10.76 -15.07 2.46
CA ASP A 31 -11.27 -14.45 3.67
C ASP A 31 -12.75 -14.12 3.51
N ASP A 32 -13.57 -14.49 4.50
CA ASP A 32 -15.03 -14.31 4.43
C ASP A 32 -15.45 -12.83 4.33
N LEU A 33 -14.66 -11.91 4.91
CA LEU A 33 -14.98 -10.48 4.93
C LEU A 33 -14.43 -9.75 3.71
N LEU A 34 -13.23 -10.13 3.25
CA LEU A 34 -12.52 -9.43 2.18
C LEU A 34 -12.66 -10.08 0.80
N GLY A 35 -12.92 -11.39 0.71
CA GLY A 35 -12.94 -12.13 -0.55
C GLY A 35 -13.88 -11.51 -1.58
N GLU A 36 -15.07 -11.10 -1.13
CA GLU A 36 -16.06 -10.43 -1.99
C GLU A 36 -15.58 -9.07 -2.54
N VAL A 37 -14.74 -8.33 -1.79
CA VAL A 37 -14.16 -7.05 -2.25
C VAL A 37 -13.19 -7.27 -3.41
N PHE A 38 -12.47 -8.40 -3.40
CA PHE A 38 -11.39 -8.69 -4.34
C PHE A 38 -11.72 -9.76 -5.38
N LYS A 39 -12.91 -10.38 -5.36
CA LYS A 39 -13.27 -11.50 -6.25
C LYS A 39 -13.14 -11.20 -7.75
N ASN A 40 -13.29 -9.93 -8.13
CA ASN A 40 -13.22 -9.46 -9.51
C ASN A 40 -11.94 -8.63 -9.77
N MET A 41 -10.93 -8.74 -8.92
CA MET A 41 -9.66 -8.03 -9.14
C MET A 41 -8.99 -8.51 -10.43
N SER A 42 -8.27 -7.60 -11.09
CA SER A 42 -7.48 -7.93 -12.29
C SER A 42 -6.40 -8.97 -11.98
N SER A 43 -6.02 -9.78 -12.97
CA SER A 43 -4.83 -10.64 -12.87
C SER A 43 -3.56 -9.85 -12.58
N GLU A 44 -3.51 -8.59 -13.02
CA GLU A 44 -2.36 -7.69 -12.81
C GLU A 44 -2.36 -7.01 -11.43
N HIS A 45 -3.42 -7.19 -10.63
CA HIS A 45 -3.59 -6.44 -9.37
C HIS A 45 -2.42 -6.65 -8.41
N ILE A 46 -1.96 -7.90 -8.27
CA ILE A 46 -0.86 -8.27 -7.37
C ILE A 46 0.46 -7.62 -7.81
N LYS A 47 0.77 -7.65 -9.12
CA LYS A 47 1.96 -7.00 -9.67
C LYS A 47 1.93 -5.49 -9.43
N GLN A 48 0.80 -4.86 -9.76
CA GLN A 48 0.63 -3.41 -9.65
C GLN A 48 0.75 -2.90 -8.21
N VAL A 49 0.23 -3.64 -7.22
CA VAL A 49 0.37 -3.24 -5.81
C VAL A 49 1.79 -3.47 -5.28
N SER A 50 2.48 -4.52 -5.72
CA SER A 50 3.90 -4.72 -5.42
C SER A 50 4.75 -3.58 -5.94
N HIS A 51 4.59 -3.24 -7.22
CA HIS A 51 5.29 -2.11 -7.83
C HIS A 51 4.94 -0.78 -7.13
N PHE A 52 3.66 -0.54 -6.83
CA PHE A 52 3.22 0.69 -6.18
C PHE A 52 3.89 0.88 -4.82
N VAL A 53 3.80 -0.13 -3.95
CA VAL A 53 4.35 -0.04 -2.58
C VAL A 53 5.88 0.01 -2.60
N ALA A 54 6.53 -0.75 -3.48
CA ALA A 54 7.98 -0.68 -3.65
C ALA A 54 8.44 0.72 -4.11
N GLU A 55 7.76 1.33 -5.07
CA GLU A 55 8.06 2.69 -5.53
C GLU A 55 7.89 3.72 -4.40
N VAL A 56 6.79 3.62 -3.63
CA VAL A 56 6.56 4.49 -2.46
C VAL A 56 7.67 4.34 -1.42
N PHE A 57 8.23 3.15 -1.26
CA PHE A 57 9.31 2.83 -0.31
C PHE A 57 10.70 3.23 -0.82
N GLY A 58 10.77 3.92 -1.96
CA GLY A 58 12.00 4.40 -2.57
C GLY A 58 12.70 3.37 -3.45
N GLY A 59 11.96 2.40 -3.98
CA GLY A 59 12.41 1.46 -5.01
C GLY A 59 12.37 2.04 -6.42
N GLU A 60 12.53 1.16 -7.40
CA GLU A 60 12.40 1.51 -8.82
C GLU A 60 10.98 1.95 -9.17
N LYS A 61 10.84 2.78 -10.20
CA LYS A 61 9.58 3.42 -10.59
C LYS A 61 8.67 2.54 -11.44
N LEU A 62 8.66 1.22 -11.20
CA LEU A 62 7.97 0.28 -12.09
C LEU A 62 6.46 0.54 -12.18
N TYR A 63 5.85 1.03 -11.09
CA TYR A 63 4.42 1.36 -11.11
C TYR A 63 4.12 2.53 -12.05
N THR A 64 4.89 3.61 -11.94
CA THR A 64 4.66 4.77 -12.81
C THR A 64 5.15 4.57 -14.24
N THR A 65 6.29 3.88 -14.44
CA THR A 65 6.89 3.74 -15.78
C THR A 65 6.40 2.54 -16.56
N GLU A 66 6.24 1.37 -15.93
CA GLU A 66 5.86 0.14 -16.63
C GLU A 66 4.35 -0.11 -16.60
N ASP A 67 3.74 -0.03 -15.41
CA ASP A 67 2.30 -0.22 -15.26
C ASP A 67 1.49 0.99 -15.73
N LYS A 68 2.17 2.11 -16.02
CA LYS A 68 1.57 3.41 -16.38
C LYS A 68 0.58 3.89 -15.33
N GLY A 69 0.88 3.58 -14.06
CA GLY A 69 0.10 4.01 -12.92
C GLY A 69 0.42 5.44 -12.48
N SER A 70 -0.41 5.97 -11.59
CA SER A 70 -0.17 7.23 -10.88
C SER A 70 -0.87 7.20 -9.53
N HIS A 71 -0.53 8.12 -8.63
CA HIS A 71 -1.22 8.24 -7.35
C HIS A 71 -2.73 8.46 -7.57
N SER A 72 -3.08 9.34 -8.52
CA SER A 72 -4.45 9.62 -8.88
C SER A 72 -5.20 8.38 -9.42
N ILE A 73 -4.54 7.57 -10.27
CA ILE A 73 -5.13 6.31 -10.76
C ILE A 73 -5.35 5.32 -9.60
N MET A 74 -4.40 5.21 -8.66
CA MET A 74 -4.54 4.34 -7.48
C MET A 74 -5.73 4.77 -6.62
N ILE A 75 -5.87 6.07 -6.34
CA ILE A 75 -7.02 6.62 -5.60
C ILE A 75 -8.32 6.33 -6.35
N GLY A 76 -8.34 6.55 -7.67
CA GLY A 76 -9.47 6.25 -8.55
C GLY A 76 -9.97 4.81 -8.43
N LYS A 77 -9.08 3.84 -8.22
CA LYS A 77 -9.44 2.41 -8.02
C LYS A 77 -10.18 2.14 -6.71
N HIS A 78 -10.10 3.06 -5.74
CA HIS A 78 -10.74 2.93 -4.43
C HIS A 78 -12.08 3.68 -4.35
N ILE A 79 -12.34 4.67 -5.22
CA ILE A 79 -13.57 5.47 -5.25
C ILE A 79 -14.82 4.56 -5.34
N GLY A 80 -15.85 4.89 -4.56
CA GLY A 80 -17.14 4.20 -4.57
C GLY A 80 -17.13 2.76 -4.04
N LYS A 81 -16.01 2.28 -3.46
CA LYS A 81 -15.92 0.90 -2.93
C LYS A 81 -16.59 0.71 -1.56
N MET A 82 -16.97 1.81 -0.88
CA MET A 82 -17.67 1.78 0.42
C MET A 82 -16.97 0.85 1.43
N LEU A 83 -15.65 1.00 1.57
CA LEU A 83 -14.85 0.20 2.49
C LEU A 83 -15.16 0.60 3.93
N THR A 84 -15.32 -0.39 4.80
CA THR A 84 -15.60 -0.18 6.22
C THR A 84 -14.32 -0.28 7.04
N GLU A 85 -14.32 0.30 8.25
CA GLU A 85 -13.19 0.14 9.18
C GLU A 85 -12.92 -1.32 9.55
N GLU A 86 -13.95 -2.16 9.61
CA GLU A 86 -13.81 -3.60 9.86
C GLU A 86 -13.01 -4.29 8.75
N LYS A 87 -13.35 -4.01 7.48
CA LYS A 87 -12.60 -4.50 6.31
C LYS A 87 -11.16 -3.99 6.34
N ARG A 88 -10.95 -2.72 6.68
CA ARG A 88 -9.62 -2.11 6.80
C ARG A 88 -8.77 -2.85 7.83
N GLN A 89 -9.29 -3.02 9.05
CA GLN A 89 -8.58 -3.71 10.14
C GLN A 89 -8.26 -5.15 9.77
N ARG A 90 -9.19 -5.87 9.13
CA ARG A 90 -8.96 -7.23 8.67
C ARG A 90 -7.86 -7.29 7.60
N TRP A 91 -7.86 -6.36 6.66
CA TRP A 91 -6.84 -6.25 5.61
C TRP A 91 -5.46 -6.01 6.21
N VAL A 92 -5.34 -5.05 7.13
CA VAL A 92 -4.08 -4.75 7.85
C VAL A 92 -3.59 -5.97 8.60
N HIS A 93 -4.47 -6.63 9.36
CA HIS A 93 -4.11 -7.82 10.13
C HIS A 93 -3.55 -8.93 9.22
N LEU A 94 -4.20 -9.23 8.10
CA LEU A 94 -3.74 -10.25 7.17
C LEU A 94 -2.41 -9.87 6.51
N LEU A 95 -2.18 -8.60 6.19
CA LEU A 95 -0.92 -8.16 5.58
C LEU A 95 0.24 -8.30 6.58
N LEU A 96 0.06 -7.82 7.81
CA LEU A 96 1.09 -7.90 8.84
C LEU A 96 1.41 -9.37 9.18
N LYS A 97 0.39 -10.22 9.30
CA LYS A 97 0.60 -11.65 9.50
C LYS A 97 1.37 -12.29 8.35
N THR A 98 1.01 -11.95 7.10
CA THR A 98 1.74 -12.45 5.91
C THR A 98 3.19 -11.98 5.93
N ALA A 99 3.44 -10.72 6.31
CA ALA A 99 4.79 -10.18 6.40
C ALA A 99 5.68 -10.99 7.36
N ASP A 100 5.15 -11.42 8.51
CA ASP A 100 5.87 -12.30 9.43
C ASP A 100 6.09 -13.70 8.83
N GLU A 101 5.07 -14.29 8.20
CA GLU A 101 5.14 -15.64 7.61
C GLU A 101 6.14 -15.75 6.46
N VAL A 102 6.29 -14.70 5.64
CA VAL A 102 7.25 -14.68 4.52
C VAL A 102 8.65 -14.21 4.95
N GLY A 103 8.85 -13.92 6.25
CA GLY A 103 10.14 -13.49 6.78
C GLY A 103 10.54 -12.06 6.38
N LEU A 104 9.57 -11.18 6.10
CA LEU A 104 9.85 -9.76 5.90
C LEU A 104 10.50 -9.21 7.17
N LYS A 105 11.55 -8.39 7.01
CA LYS A 105 12.32 -7.83 8.12
C LYS A 105 11.42 -7.30 9.24
N SER A 106 11.84 -7.58 10.46
CA SER A 106 11.06 -7.34 11.69
C SER A 106 11.84 -6.56 12.75
N ASP A 107 12.97 -5.96 12.38
CA ASP A 107 13.66 -5.02 13.26
C ASP A 107 12.74 -3.84 13.65
N PRO A 108 12.89 -3.28 14.87
CA PRO A 108 11.94 -2.30 15.40
C PRO A 108 11.70 -1.10 14.49
N GLU A 109 12.76 -0.54 13.92
CA GLU A 109 12.72 0.62 13.06
C GLU A 109 11.95 0.34 11.76
N PHE A 110 12.27 -0.76 11.08
CA PHE A 110 11.59 -1.09 9.81
C PHE A 110 10.14 -1.46 10.05
N ARG A 111 9.86 -2.28 11.07
CA ARG A 111 8.50 -2.71 11.36
C ARG A 111 7.62 -1.50 11.77
N SER A 112 8.17 -0.54 12.51
CA SER A 112 7.48 0.72 12.83
C SER A 112 7.16 1.51 11.56
N ALA A 113 8.12 1.71 10.65
CA ALA A 113 7.91 2.45 9.41
C ALA A 113 6.88 1.76 8.49
N PHE A 114 6.96 0.43 8.37
CA PHE A 114 6.04 -0.39 7.57
C PHE A 114 4.60 -0.30 8.09
N VAL A 115 4.41 -0.48 9.41
CA VAL A 115 3.09 -0.35 10.05
C VAL A 115 2.54 1.08 9.90
N GLY A 116 3.40 2.10 10.06
CA GLY A 116 3.01 3.49 9.87
C GLY A 116 2.46 3.77 8.47
N TYR A 117 3.13 3.26 7.42
CA TYR A 117 2.64 3.38 6.04
C TYR A 117 1.30 2.70 5.84
N ILE A 118 1.17 1.46 6.29
CA ILE A 118 -0.05 0.67 6.14
C ILE A 118 -1.21 1.35 6.85
N GLU A 119 -1.01 1.82 8.08
CA GLU A 119 -2.04 2.51 8.85
C GLU A 119 -2.47 3.80 8.16
N TRP A 120 -1.52 4.62 7.70
CA TRP A 120 -1.81 5.85 6.94
C TRP A 120 -2.56 5.56 5.63
N GLY A 121 -2.01 4.70 4.77
CA GLY A 121 -2.54 4.44 3.44
C GLY A 121 -3.90 3.76 3.46
N THR A 122 -4.13 2.83 4.40
CA THR A 122 -5.43 2.15 4.49
C THR A 122 -6.53 3.04 5.04
N ARG A 123 -6.22 4.06 5.85
CA ARG A 123 -7.20 5.08 6.25
C ARG A 123 -7.60 5.98 5.08
N LEU A 124 -6.64 6.40 4.26
CA LEU A 124 -6.94 7.12 3.03
C LEU A 124 -7.80 6.28 2.08
N ALA A 125 -7.54 4.98 1.96
CA ALA A 125 -8.37 4.09 1.17
C ALA A 125 -9.83 4.04 1.66
N VAL A 126 -10.06 4.03 2.98
CA VAL A 126 -11.42 4.13 3.55
C VAL A 126 -12.06 5.47 3.20
N ILE A 127 -11.37 6.58 3.45
CA ILE A 127 -11.87 7.95 3.15
C ILE A 127 -12.25 8.06 1.67
N ASN A 128 -11.33 7.74 0.77
CA ASN A 128 -11.53 7.84 -0.67
C ASN A 128 -12.66 6.92 -1.16
N SER A 129 -12.85 5.76 -0.53
CA SER A 129 -13.92 4.84 -0.93
C SER A 129 -15.34 5.33 -0.68
N GLN A 130 -15.50 6.37 0.15
CA GLN A 130 -16.78 7.03 0.41
C GLN A 130 -17.11 8.12 -0.62
N LEU A 131 -16.11 8.54 -1.41
CA LEU A 131 -16.30 9.58 -2.42
C LEU A 131 -16.97 9.01 -3.68
N THR A 132 -17.65 9.88 -4.42
CA THR A 132 -18.26 9.58 -5.72
C THR A 132 -17.39 10.02 -6.90
N GLU A 133 -16.46 10.94 -6.67
CA GLU A 133 -15.54 11.47 -7.66
C GLU A 133 -14.11 11.40 -7.12
N ASN A 134 -13.12 11.31 -8.01
CA ASN A 134 -11.72 11.32 -7.62
C ASN A 134 -11.31 12.77 -7.32
N PRO A 135 -10.90 13.11 -6.08
CA PRO A 135 -10.53 14.48 -5.73
C PRO A 135 -9.17 14.89 -6.31
N THR A 136 -8.41 13.93 -6.82
CA THR A 136 -7.02 14.11 -7.24
C THR A 136 -6.87 14.37 -8.72
N THR A 137 -5.72 14.92 -9.10
CA THR A 137 -5.33 15.15 -10.50
C THR A 137 -4.08 14.37 -10.87
N GLU A 138 -3.83 14.15 -12.17
CA GLU A 138 -2.62 13.46 -12.64
C GLU A 138 -1.31 14.17 -12.28
N SER A 139 -1.37 15.46 -11.94
CA SER A 139 -0.20 16.22 -11.47
C SER A 139 0.21 15.91 -10.04
N GLU A 140 -0.60 15.19 -9.27
CA GLU A 140 -0.21 14.81 -7.91
C GLU A 140 0.98 13.85 -7.92
N PRO A 141 2.01 14.14 -7.09
CA PRO A 141 3.17 13.27 -7.02
C PRO A 141 2.82 11.93 -6.40
N MET A 142 3.57 10.89 -6.77
CA MET A 142 3.59 9.65 -6.00
C MET A 142 3.96 9.93 -4.55
N PRO A 143 3.28 9.29 -3.57
CA PRO A 143 3.68 9.41 -2.18
C PRO A 143 5.07 8.80 -2.01
N LYS A 144 5.82 9.33 -1.05
CA LYS A 144 7.12 8.80 -0.64
C LYS A 144 7.04 8.44 0.83
N TRP A 145 7.55 7.28 1.20
CA TRP A 145 7.55 6.80 2.56
C TRP A 145 8.95 6.34 2.99
N GLY A 146 9.40 6.85 4.14
CA GLY A 146 10.72 6.62 4.73
C GLY A 146 10.64 6.28 6.21
N TRP A 147 11.76 6.45 6.93
CA TRP A 147 11.92 5.99 8.32
C TRP A 147 11.20 6.82 9.39
N GLY A 148 10.57 7.96 9.05
CA GLY A 148 10.01 8.90 10.04
C GLY A 148 9.03 9.93 9.47
N GLU A 149 8.21 9.55 8.49
CA GLU A 149 7.42 10.50 7.66
C GLU A 149 6.16 11.09 8.33
N THR A 150 5.87 10.77 9.59
CA THR A 150 4.71 11.35 10.29
C THR A 150 5.03 12.78 10.73
N GLY A 151 5.17 13.69 9.75
CA GLY A 151 5.61 15.07 9.91
C GLY A 151 4.56 16.05 10.46
N GLY A 152 3.34 15.60 10.78
CA GLY A 152 2.26 16.44 11.32
C GLY A 152 0.87 15.80 11.21
N PRO A 153 -0.19 16.41 11.79
CA PRO A 153 -1.55 15.91 11.66
C PRO A 153 -2.08 16.05 10.22
N TYR A 154 -2.98 15.15 9.81
CA TYR A 154 -3.67 15.27 8.51
C TYR A 154 -4.65 16.46 8.50
N ASN A 155 -4.60 17.27 7.44
CA ASN A 155 -5.54 18.36 7.18
C ASN A 155 -6.33 18.08 5.88
N PRO A 156 -7.66 17.83 5.96
CA PRO A 156 -8.48 17.51 4.79
C PRO A 156 -8.74 18.71 3.86
N GLU A 157 -8.44 19.94 4.26
CA GLU A 157 -8.63 21.13 3.42
C GLU A 157 -7.40 21.46 2.55
N GLU A 158 -6.26 20.82 2.81
CA GLU A 158 -4.97 21.14 2.18
C GLU A 158 -4.43 20.02 1.25
N ASN A 159 -5.14 18.89 1.13
CA ASN A 159 -4.72 17.72 0.33
C ASN A 159 -5.86 17.18 -0.51
#